data_AF-A0A3N9TWC0-F1
#
_entry.id   AF-A0A3N9TWC0-F1
#
_cell.length_a   1.000
_cell.length_b   1.000
_cell.length_c   1.000
_cell.angle_alpha   90.00
_cell.angle_beta   90.00
_cell.angle_gamma   90.00
#
_symmetry.space_group_name_H-M   'P 1'
#
loop_
_entity.id
_entity.type
_entity.pdbx_description
1 polymer ?
#
loop_
_entity_poly.entity_id
_entity_poly.type
_entity_poly.pdbx_seq_one_letter_code
_entity_poly.pdbx_strand_id
1 'polypeptide(L)'
;MRNFLINMAEVHHQLGMISHDEFWERVEVALWLSDDAEVSSDPRGSLGEWADPEEESHEDVGESDSMISKISDGNGGSSKNDENWMEFLCLGVWVFTKSDPDSYPSVPHGHHKSQNRKWPKLNPYTGRVFIAKHQEDTSSRLSKKQMKLVWQDEKFKSFCREMVVWYQEQFPYFEFSVRRPLRMPRW
;
A
#
# COMPACT_ATOMS: atom_id res chain seq x y z
N MET A 1 -5.30 6.81 29.83
CA MET A 1 -5.26 7.17 28.39
C MET A 1 -4.79 5.99 27.53
N ARG A 2 -3.76 5.24 27.96
CA ARG A 2 -3.29 3.96 27.40
C ARG A 2 -4.33 3.11 26.66
N ASN A 3 -5.27 2.53 27.41
CA ASN A 3 -6.22 1.55 26.88
C ASN A 3 -7.14 2.15 25.83
N PHE A 4 -7.46 3.46 25.94
CA PHE A 4 -8.26 4.14 24.92
C PHE A 4 -7.52 4.23 23.59
N LEU A 5 -6.24 4.63 23.60
CA LEU A 5 -5.43 4.75 22.39
C LEU A 5 -5.19 3.38 21.73
N ILE A 6 -4.90 2.35 22.53
CA ILE A 6 -4.73 0.97 22.04
C ILE A 6 -6.03 0.45 21.42
N ASN A 7 -7.17 0.63 22.10
CA ASN A 7 -8.47 0.20 21.56
C ASN A 7 -8.82 0.93 20.25
N MET A 8 -8.51 2.24 20.15
CA MET A 8 -8.71 2.99 18.92
C MET A 8 -7.81 2.48 17.78
N ALA A 9 -6.53 2.21 18.06
CA ALA A 9 -5.62 1.61 17.09
C ALA A 9 -6.12 0.23 16.64
N GLU A 10 -6.61 -0.60 17.56
CA GLU A 10 -7.17 -1.92 17.25
C GLU A 10 -8.41 -1.80 16.35
N VAL A 11 -9.36 -0.91 16.68
CA VAL A 11 -10.53 -0.66 15.85
C VAL A 11 -10.11 -0.18 14.45
N HIS A 12 -9.18 0.76 14.37
CA HIS A 12 -8.66 1.26 13.10
C HIS A 12 -8.00 0.16 12.28
N HIS A 13 -7.20 -0.70 12.91
CA HIS A 13 -6.55 -1.83 12.27
C HIS A 13 -7.59 -2.83 11.77
N GLN A 14 -8.52 -3.27 12.62
CA GLN A 14 -9.59 -4.21 12.26
C GLN A 14 -10.49 -3.70 11.12
N LEU A 15 -10.67 -2.39 11.01
CA LEU A 15 -11.40 -1.73 9.92
C LEU A 15 -10.55 -1.48 8.67
N GLY A 16 -9.25 -1.80 8.68
CA GLY A 16 -8.32 -1.58 7.56
C GLY A 16 -7.97 -0.12 7.32
N MET A 17 -8.14 0.75 8.32
CA MET A 17 -7.82 2.17 8.21
C MET A 17 -6.33 2.44 8.41
N ILE A 18 -5.63 1.56 9.12
CA ILE A 18 -4.19 1.60 9.37
C ILE A 18 -3.56 0.24 9.07
N SER A 19 -2.28 0.22 8.71
CA SER A 19 -1.52 -1.01 8.47
C SER A 19 -1.16 -1.72 9.78
N HIS A 20 -0.64 -2.95 9.68
CA HIS A 20 -0.13 -3.69 10.84
C HIS A 20 1.05 -2.97 11.50
N ASP A 21 1.97 -2.42 10.70
CA ASP A 21 3.10 -1.64 11.21
C ASP A 21 2.62 -0.37 11.94
N GLU A 22 1.68 0.38 11.33
CA GLU A 22 1.12 1.59 11.96
C GLU A 22 0.32 1.26 13.23
N PHE A 23 -0.31 0.09 13.29
CA PHE A 23 -0.95 -0.40 14.51
C PHE A 23 0.07 -0.56 15.65
N TRP A 24 1.21 -1.21 15.40
CA TRP A 24 2.26 -1.38 16.41
C TRP A 24 2.90 -0.06 16.82
N GLU A 25 3.19 0.84 15.88
CA GLU A 25 3.69 2.19 16.17
C GLU A 25 2.73 2.94 17.11
N ARG A 26 1.42 2.87 16.86
CA ARG A 26 0.40 3.50 17.72
C ARG A 26 0.32 2.85 19.10
N VAL A 27 0.54 1.55 19.21
CA VAL A 27 0.64 0.84 20.50
C VAL A 27 1.86 1.32 21.28
N GLU A 28 3.03 1.40 20.64
CA GLU A 28 4.27 1.90 21.25
C GLU A 28 4.12 3.34 21.77
N VAL A 29 3.54 4.23 20.96
CA VAL A 29 3.24 5.62 21.38
C VAL A 29 2.24 5.64 22.54
N ALA A 30 1.21 4.79 22.52
CA ALA A 30 0.24 4.72 23.61
C ALA A 30 0.89 4.24 24.93
N LEU A 31 1.82 3.29 24.87
CA LEU A 31 2.59 2.82 26.01
C LEU A 31 3.53 3.91 26.54
N TRP A 32 4.26 4.59 25.64
CA TRP A 32 5.14 5.70 25.97
C TRP A 32 4.42 6.86 26.67
N LEU A 33 3.21 7.22 26.21
CA LEU A 33 2.38 8.27 26.82
C LEU A 33 1.77 7.91 28.18
N SER A 34 1.95 6.68 28.65
CA SER A 34 1.23 6.17 29.84
C SER A 34 2.01 6.29 31.14
N ASP A 35 3.18 6.94 31.16
CA ASP A 35 4.06 7.12 32.32
C ASP A 35 4.45 5.81 33.05
N ASP A 36 4.23 4.64 32.42
CA ASP A 36 4.77 3.36 32.91
C ASP A 36 6.28 3.36 32.63
N ALA A 37 7.06 3.49 33.70
CA ALA A 37 8.50 3.76 33.72
C ALA A 37 9.41 2.70 33.05
N GLU A 38 8.85 1.70 32.37
CA GLU A 38 9.62 0.64 31.69
C GLU A 38 9.85 0.89 30.19
N VAL A 39 9.12 1.84 29.56
CA VAL A 39 9.35 2.25 28.17
C VAL A 39 10.05 3.62 28.15
N SER A 40 11.33 3.67 28.55
CA SER A 40 12.06 4.94 28.72
C SER A 40 12.62 5.54 27.43
N SER A 41 12.39 4.91 26.28
CA SER A 41 12.95 5.36 25.00
C SER A 41 11.86 5.98 24.15
N ASP A 42 12.06 7.24 23.74
CA ASP A 42 11.21 7.91 22.77
C ASP A 42 11.14 7.07 21.48
N PRO A 43 9.94 6.60 21.07
CA PRO A 43 9.79 5.73 19.89
C PRO A 43 10.24 6.42 18.59
N ARG A 44 10.38 7.75 18.59
CA ARG A 44 10.89 8.53 17.44
C ARG A 44 12.41 8.40 17.28
N GLY A 45 13.14 7.99 18.32
CA GLY A 45 14.60 7.92 18.32
C GLY A 45 15.19 6.80 17.47
N SER A 46 14.41 5.77 17.13
CA SER A 46 14.88 4.65 16.29
C SER A 46 14.83 4.96 14.79
N LEU A 47 14.33 6.12 14.37
CA LEU A 47 14.26 6.56 12.96
C LEU A 47 15.56 7.27 12.49
N GLY A 48 16.69 6.98 13.14
CA GLY A 48 18.00 7.50 12.76
C GLY A 48 18.68 6.68 11.67
N GLU A 49 19.01 7.36 10.58
CA GLU A 49 20.16 7.09 9.68
C GLU A 49 20.04 6.08 8.52
N TRP A 50 19.00 6.10 7.68
CA TRP A 50 19.18 5.66 6.27
C TRP A 50 18.25 6.43 5.32
N ALA A 51 18.61 7.67 5.01
CA ALA A 51 18.06 8.37 3.84
C ALA A 51 19.21 9.14 3.19
N ASP A 52 19.81 8.50 2.18
CA ASP A 52 20.61 9.22 1.19
C ASP A 52 19.62 10.07 0.37
N PRO A 53 19.81 11.40 0.28
CA PRO A 53 18.88 12.26 -0.43
C PRO A 53 19.17 12.17 -1.93
N GLU A 54 18.64 11.16 -2.60
CA GLU A 54 18.56 11.21 -4.06
C GLU A 54 17.40 12.12 -4.48
N GLU A 55 17.83 13.22 -5.08
CA GLU A 55 17.13 14.39 -5.61
C GLU A 55 15.66 14.23 -5.98
N GLU A 56 14.87 15.17 -5.44
CA GLU A 56 13.50 15.47 -5.80
C GLU A 56 13.37 15.78 -7.30
N SER A 57 12.49 15.04 -7.98
CA SER A 57 11.67 15.62 -9.04
C SER A 57 10.21 15.54 -8.61
N HIS A 58 9.71 16.65 -8.06
CA HIS A 58 8.28 16.92 -7.96
C HIS A 58 7.71 17.06 -9.38
N GLU A 59 7.38 15.94 -9.99
CA GLU A 59 6.57 15.93 -11.20
C GLU A 59 5.10 15.95 -10.81
N ASP A 60 4.44 17.04 -11.18
CA ASP A 60 3.01 17.27 -11.09
C ASP A 60 2.23 16.04 -11.60
N VAL A 61 1.39 15.46 -10.73
CA VAL A 61 0.57 14.30 -11.04
C VAL A 61 -0.54 14.78 -11.98
N GLY A 62 -0.25 14.79 -13.27
CA GLY A 62 -1.23 15.12 -14.30
C GLY A 62 -2.49 14.27 -14.14
N GLU A 63 -3.61 14.95 -13.90
CA GLU A 63 -4.96 14.37 -13.79
C GLU A 63 -5.31 13.61 -15.08
N SER A 64 -4.98 12.33 -15.15
CA SER A 64 -5.55 11.43 -16.14
C SER A 64 -6.58 10.55 -15.43
N ASP A 65 -7.86 10.92 -15.56
CA ASP A 65 -9.02 10.14 -15.10
C ASP A 65 -9.23 8.85 -15.94
N SER A 66 -8.20 8.37 -16.64
CA SER A 66 -8.28 7.24 -17.57
C SER A 66 -7.84 5.94 -16.91
N MET A 67 -8.77 4.99 -16.81
CA MET A 67 -8.48 3.59 -16.52
C MET A 67 -7.97 2.90 -17.77
N ILE A 68 -6.70 2.51 -17.79
CA ILE A 68 -6.12 1.74 -18.90
C ILE A 68 -5.71 0.38 -18.37
N SER A 69 -6.59 -0.62 -18.53
CA SER A 69 -6.17 -2.02 -18.34
C SER A 69 -5.30 -2.44 -19.53
N LYS A 70 -3.98 -2.21 -19.45
CA LYS A 70 -3.04 -2.82 -20.39
C LYS A 70 -2.70 -4.21 -19.88
N ILE A 71 -3.35 -5.21 -20.47
CA ILE A 71 -2.86 -6.59 -20.40
C ILE A 71 -1.81 -6.67 -21.50
N SER A 72 -0.53 -6.67 -21.14
CA SER A 72 0.54 -7.00 -22.08
C SER A 72 0.53 -8.51 -22.32
N ASP A 73 -0.33 -8.96 -23.23
CA ASP A 73 -0.16 -10.26 -23.88
C ASP A 73 1.03 -10.12 -24.84
N GLY A 74 2.17 -10.70 -24.46
CA GLY A 74 3.41 -10.64 -25.22
C GLY A 74 3.18 -11.09 -26.67
N ASN A 75 3.25 -10.16 -27.63
CA ASN A 75 3.18 -10.49 -29.04
C ASN A 75 4.56 -10.31 -29.70
N GLY A 76 5.25 -11.44 -29.83
CA GLY A 76 6.19 -11.76 -30.91
C GLY A 76 7.45 -10.89 -31.05
N GLY A 77 8.58 -11.39 -30.55
CA GLY A 77 9.89 -10.95 -31.06
C GLY A 77 11.08 -11.13 -30.12
N SER A 78 11.59 -12.37 -30.06
CA SER A 78 12.96 -12.72 -29.66
C SER A 78 13.37 -12.56 -28.17
N SER A 79 14.03 -13.63 -27.70
CA SER A 79 15.06 -13.69 -26.65
C SER A 79 14.64 -13.69 -25.17
N LYS A 80 14.53 -14.91 -24.64
CA LYS A 80 14.98 -15.39 -23.31
C LYS A 80 14.45 -14.67 -22.05
N ASN A 81 13.64 -15.40 -21.28
CA ASN A 81 13.31 -15.20 -19.86
C ASN A 81 12.42 -14.00 -19.49
N ASP A 82 11.44 -13.68 -20.31
CA ASP A 82 10.37 -12.78 -19.85
C ASP A 82 9.32 -13.59 -19.10
N GLU A 83 9.49 -13.64 -17.78
CA GLU A 83 8.41 -13.98 -16.86
C GLU A 83 7.17 -13.15 -17.24
N ASN A 84 6.03 -13.81 -17.39
CA ASN A 84 4.80 -13.22 -17.88
C ASN A 84 4.11 -12.41 -16.76
N TRP A 85 4.70 -11.29 -16.36
CA TRP A 85 4.13 -10.43 -15.32
C TRP A 85 2.92 -9.70 -15.91
N MET A 86 1.70 -10.10 -15.52
CA MET A 86 0.50 -9.33 -15.84
C MET A 86 0.49 -8.06 -14.97
N GLU A 87 0.59 -6.91 -15.64
CA GLU A 87 0.47 -5.59 -15.01
C GLU A 87 -0.97 -5.05 -15.13
N PHE A 88 -1.40 -4.28 -14.13
CA PHE A 88 -2.62 -3.49 -14.17
C PHE A 88 -2.26 -2.03 -13.93
N LEU A 89 -2.53 -1.18 -14.93
CA LEU A 89 -2.29 0.25 -14.84
C LEU A 89 -3.55 0.97 -14.35
N CYS A 90 -3.47 1.55 -13.16
CA CYS A 90 -4.54 2.28 -12.51
C CYS A 90 -4.29 3.79 -12.60
N LEU A 91 -5.31 4.56 -12.99
CA LEU A 91 -5.24 6.02 -13.14
C LEU A 91 -4.10 6.50 -14.06
N GLY A 92 -3.66 5.66 -15.00
CA GLY A 92 -2.58 5.98 -15.94
C GLY A 92 -1.17 6.08 -15.34
N VAL A 93 -1.01 5.94 -14.02
CA VAL A 93 0.30 6.14 -13.35
C VAL A 93 0.67 4.99 -12.42
N TRP A 94 -0.30 4.31 -11.80
CA TRP A 94 -0.02 3.30 -10.78
C TRP A 94 0.00 1.90 -11.39
N VAL A 95 1.18 1.28 -11.39
CA VAL A 95 1.39 -0.08 -11.89
C VAL A 95 1.20 -1.06 -10.73
N PHE A 96 0.30 -2.02 -10.92
CA PHE A 96 0.12 -3.14 -10.01
C PHE A 96 0.53 -4.40 -10.73
N THR A 97 1.34 -5.25 -10.11
CA THR A 97 1.85 -6.43 -10.80
C THR A 97 1.42 -7.69 -10.09
N LYS A 98 1.02 -8.70 -10.88
CA LYS A 98 0.76 -10.03 -10.34
C LYS A 98 2.01 -10.58 -9.67
N SER A 99 1.82 -11.31 -8.58
CA SER A 99 2.87 -12.02 -7.87
C SER A 99 3.97 -11.13 -7.27
N ASP A 100 3.65 -9.88 -6.96
CA ASP A 100 4.54 -9.02 -6.18
C ASP A 100 4.64 -9.52 -4.73
N PRO A 101 5.83 -9.95 -4.25
CA PRO A 101 6.00 -10.42 -2.89
C PRO A 101 6.00 -9.30 -1.84
N ASP A 102 6.18 -8.04 -2.25
CA ASP A 102 6.19 -6.91 -1.33
C ASP A 102 4.77 -6.63 -0.82
N SER A 103 4.60 -6.60 0.51
CA SER A 103 3.31 -6.39 1.17
C SER A 103 3.04 -4.95 1.56
N TYR A 104 4.02 -4.06 1.46
CA TYR A 104 3.89 -2.69 1.93
C TYR A 104 3.46 -1.74 0.80
N PRO A 105 2.50 -0.82 1.02
CA PRO A 105 1.73 -0.57 2.25
C PRO A 105 0.48 -1.47 2.41
N SER A 106 0.17 -2.26 1.39
CA SER A 106 -0.94 -3.24 1.39
C SER A 106 -0.71 -4.28 0.30
N VAL A 107 -1.49 -5.37 0.34
CA VAL A 107 -1.54 -6.36 -0.73
C VAL A 107 -2.89 -6.27 -1.46
N PRO A 108 -2.93 -5.90 -2.75
CA PRO A 108 -1.81 -5.38 -3.54
C PRO A 108 -1.52 -3.90 -3.19
N HIS A 109 -0.42 -3.38 -3.75
CA HIS A 109 -0.09 -1.97 -3.75
C HIS A 109 0.34 -1.53 -5.16
N GLY A 110 0.28 -0.22 -5.43
CA GLY A 110 0.63 0.33 -6.72
C GLY A 110 2.01 0.99 -6.70
N HIS A 111 2.84 0.70 -7.68
CA HIS A 111 4.11 1.37 -7.92
C HIS A 111 3.94 2.55 -8.89
N HIS A 112 4.61 3.66 -8.61
CA HIS A 112 4.52 4.84 -9.48
C HIS A 112 5.29 4.63 -10.79
N LYS A 113 4.59 4.73 -11.93
CA LYS A 113 5.08 4.63 -13.32
C LYS A 113 5.70 3.30 -13.75
N SER A 114 6.31 2.52 -12.84
CA SER A 114 6.96 1.25 -13.16
C SER A 114 7.04 0.34 -11.93
N GLN A 115 6.86 -0.97 -12.12
CA GLN A 115 7.01 -1.97 -11.05
C GLN A 115 8.40 -1.97 -10.39
N ASN A 116 9.45 -1.64 -11.15
CA ASN A 116 10.82 -1.61 -10.62
C ASN A 116 11.10 -0.39 -9.73
N ARG A 117 10.16 0.57 -9.65
CA ARG A 117 10.33 1.78 -8.86
C ARG A 117 9.92 1.51 -7.41
N LYS A 118 10.89 1.54 -6.47
CA LYS A 118 10.62 1.27 -5.04
C LYS A 118 9.60 2.22 -4.41
N TRP A 119 9.65 3.50 -4.77
CA TRP A 119 8.80 4.57 -4.24
C TRP A 119 8.49 5.62 -5.32
N PRO A 120 7.35 6.32 -5.29
CA PRO A 120 6.30 6.20 -4.29
C PRO A 120 5.38 4.97 -4.50
N LYS A 121 4.68 4.59 -3.44
CA LYS A 121 3.74 3.46 -3.40
C LYS A 121 2.35 3.89 -2.98
N LEU A 122 1.33 3.43 -3.70
CA LEU A 122 -0.07 3.65 -3.42
C LEU A 122 -0.68 2.49 -2.62
N ASN A 123 -1.38 2.81 -1.53
CA ASN A 123 -2.34 1.92 -0.90
C ASN A 123 -3.72 2.07 -1.59
N PRO A 124 -4.14 1.14 -2.46
CA PRO A 124 -5.39 1.26 -3.22
C PRO A 124 -6.65 1.20 -2.34
N TYR A 125 -6.56 0.69 -1.10
CA TYR A 125 -7.71 0.57 -0.21
C TYR A 125 -8.05 1.89 0.48
N THR A 126 -7.03 2.70 0.80
CA THR A 126 -7.15 3.94 1.58
C THR A 126 -6.87 5.21 0.75
N GLY A 127 -6.30 5.03 -0.44
CA GLY A 127 -5.85 6.11 -1.33
C GLY A 127 -4.55 6.79 -0.90
N ARG A 128 -3.93 6.35 0.22
CA ARG A 128 -2.71 6.93 0.77
C ARG A 128 -1.52 6.61 -0.12
N VAL A 129 -0.64 7.58 -0.31
CA VAL A 129 0.60 7.44 -1.07
C VAL A 129 1.78 7.60 -0.12
N PHE A 130 2.80 6.77 -0.29
CA PHE A 130 3.99 6.76 0.55
C PHE A 130 5.24 7.00 -0.30
N ILE A 131 6.08 7.95 0.10
CA ILE A 131 7.36 8.28 -0.56
C ILE A 131 8.54 7.50 0.03
N ALA A 132 8.36 6.98 1.24
CA ALA A 132 9.23 6.01 1.89
C ALA A 132 8.41 5.16 2.86
N LYS A 133 9.04 4.17 3.49
CA LYS A 133 8.35 3.35 4.50
C LYS A 133 7.91 4.27 5.65
N HIS A 134 6.64 4.17 6.04
CA HIS A 134 6.00 5.01 7.07
C HIS A 134 5.95 6.52 6.77
N GLN A 135 6.32 6.96 5.56
CA GLN A 135 6.31 8.38 5.18
C GLN A 135 5.22 8.63 4.14
N GLU A 136 4.03 9.02 4.60
CA GLU A 136 2.90 9.39 3.73
C GLU A 136 3.14 10.75 3.06
N ASP A 137 2.94 10.81 1.75
CA ASP A 137 2.75 12.06 1.01
C ASP A 137 1.26 12.36 0.89
N THR A 138 0.80 13.25 1.76
CA THR A 138 -0.62 13.67 1.79
C THR A 138 -1.03 14.49 0.57
N SER A 139 -0.09 15.13 -0.14
CA SER A 139 -0.38 15.92 -1.34
C SER A 139 -0.74 15.04 -2.54
N SER A 140 -0.20 13.82 -2.59
CA SER A 140 -0.45 12.82 -3.63
C SER A 140 -1.60 11.85 -3.32
N ARG A 141 -2.33 12.05 -2.22
CA ARG A 141 -3.41 11.15 -1.80
C ARG A 141 -4.54 11.13 -2.83
N LEU A 142 -5.05 9.94 -3.16
CA LEU A 142 -6.19 9.82 -4.06
C LEU A 142 -7.42 10.49 -3.48
N SER A 143 -8.06 11.33 -4.29
CA SER A 143 -9.33 11.94 -3.98
C SER A 143 -10.45 10.90 -3.86
N LYS A 144 -11.55 11.27 -3.19
CA LYS A 144 -12.75 10.41 -3.12
C LYS A 144 -13.30 10.05 -4.51
N LYS A 145 -13.16 10.96 -5.50
CA LYS A 145 -13.57 10.73 -6.88
C LYS A 145 -12.71 9.63 -7.53
N GLN A 146 -11.40 9.74 -7.40
CA GLN A 146 -10.46 8.71 -7.89
C GLN A 146 -10.70 7.37 -7.19
N MET A 147 -10.87 7.35 -5.85
CA MET A 147 -11.17 6.12 -5.12
C MET A 147 -12.44 5.43 -5.62
N LYS A 148 -13.50 6.19 -5.93
CA LYS A 148 -14.71 5.66 -6.55
C LYS A 148 -14.44 5.11 -7.94
N LEU A 149 -13.70 5.83 -8.78
CA LEU A 149 -13.33 5.37 -10.11
C LEU A 149 -12.56 4.03 -10.04
N VAL A 150 -11.59 3.94 -9.13
CA VAL A 150 -10.80 2.73 -8.85
C VAL A 150 -11.66 1.55 -8.46
N TRP A 151 -12.51 1.74 -7.46
CA TRP A 151 -13.35 0.65 -6.94
C TRP A 151 -14.69 0.50 -7.70
N GLN A 152 -14.88 1.16 -8.83
CA GLN A 152 -15.93 0.86 -9.79
C GLN A 152 -15.45 -0.08 -10.90
N ASP A 153 -14.14 -0.14 -11.16
CA ASP A 153 -13.58 -1.04 -12.18
C ASP A 153 -13.60 -2.50 -11.69
N GLU A 154 -14.40 -3.34 -12.35
CA GLU A 154 -14.50 -4.77 -12.04
C GLU A 154 -13.22 -5.55 -12.37
N LYS A 155 -12.44 -5.11 -13.37
CA LYS A 155 -11.14 -5.73 -13.68
C LYS A 155 -10.15 -5.48 -12.56
N PHE A 156 -10.11 -4.26 -12.03
CA PHE A 156 -9.26 -3.94 -10.88
C PHE A 156 -9.65 -4.76 -9.65
N LYS A 157 -10.96 -4.92 -9.38
CA LYS A 157 -11.45 -5.80 -8.31
C LYS A 157 -11.06 -7.26 -8.53
N SER A 158 -11.13 -7.77 -9.75
CA SER A 158 -10.68 -9.14 -10.06
C SER A 158 -9.20 -9.30 -9.79
N PHE A 159 -8.38 -8.37 -10.30
CA PHE A 159 -6.94 -8.34 -10.06
C PHE A 159 -6.61 -8.35 -8.56
N CYS A 160 -7.25 -7.48 -7.77
CA CYS A 160 -7.03 -7.43 -6.32
C CYS A 160 -7.41 -8.74 -5.62
N ARG A 161 -8.52 -9.40 -6.02
CA ARG A 161 -8.90 -10.71 -5.48
C ARG A 161 -7.86 -11.77 -5.81
N GLU A 162 -7.42 -11.82 -7.06
CA GLU A 162 -6.39 -12.77 -7.51
C GLU A 162 -5.08 -12.57 -6.74
N MET A 163 -4.67 -11.32 -6.52
CA MET A 163 -3.49 -11.01 -5.70
C MET A 163 -3.63 -11.43 -4.25
N VAL A 164 -4.78 -11.19 -3.62
CA VAL A 164 -5.04 -11.65 -2.25
C VAL A 164 -4.96 -13.18 -2.17
N VAL A 165 -5.58 -13.91 -3.11
CA VAL A 165 -5.54 -15.38 -3.14
C VAL A 165 -4.10 -15.88 -3.31
N TRP A 166 -3.37 -15.35 -4.29
CA TRP A 166 -1.98 -15.71 -4.52
C TRP A 166 -1.13 -15.47 -3.28
N TYR A 167 -1.29 -14.32 -2.61
CA TYR A 167 -0.50 -14.00 -1.42
C TYR A 167 -0.84 -14.92 -0.24
N GLN A 168 -2.12 -15.30 -0.08
CA GLN A 168 -2.53 -16.31 0.92
C GLN A 168 -1.90 -17.69 0.66
N GLU A 169 -1.73 -18.06 -0.60
CA GLU A 169 -1.09 -19.32 -0.99
C GLU A 169 0.43 -19.27 -0.79
N GLN A 170 1.10 -18.17 -1.16
CA GLN A 170 2.56 -18.05 -1.09
C GLN A 170 3.07 -17.72 0.32
N PHE A 171 2.29 -16.98 1.11
CA PHE A 171 2.66 -16.54 2.46
C PHE A 171 1.56 -16.94 3.47
N PRO A 172 1.46 -18.23 3.85
CA PRO A 172 0.36 -18.74 4.69
C PRO A 172 0.27 -18.10 6.08
N TYR A 173 1.38 -17.53 6.57
CA TYR A 173 1.48 -16.87 7.87
C TYR A 173 1.33 -15.35 7.78
N PHE A 174 1.11 -14.79 6.59
CA PHE A 174 0.86 -13.36 6.43
C PHE A 174 -0.54 -12.99 6.93
N GLU A 175 -0.60 -12.02 7.84
CA GLU A 175 -1.85 -11.49 8.35
C GLU A 175 -2.25 -10.22 7.59
N PHE A 176 -3.34 -10.30 6.83
CA PHE A 176 -3.95 -9.11 6.25
C PHE A 176 -4.50 -8.21 7.36
N SER A 177 -4.35 -6.90 7.21
CA SER A 177 -4.90 -5.93 8.17
C SER A 177 -6.43 -5.98 8.30
N VAL A 178 -7.14 -6.68 7.41
CA VAL A 178 -8.60 -6.80 7.44
C VAL A 178 -9.05 -8.25 7.64
N ARG A 179 -10.15 -8.44 8.38
CA ARG A 179 -10.73 -9.77 8.66
C ARG A 179 -11.22 -10.54 7.44
N ARG A 180 -11.59 -9.84 6.36
CA ARG A 180 -12.15 -10.43 5.14
C ARG A 180 -11.44 -9.88 3.91
N PRO A 181 -10.18 -10.29 3.64
CA PRO A 181 -9.36 -9.67 2.59
C PRO A 181 -9.91 -9.87 1.18
N LEU A 182 -10.72 -10.91 0.95
CA LEU A 182 -11.42 -11.13 -0.33
C LEU A 182 -12.65 -10.24 -0.54
N ARG A 183 -13.08 -9.48 0.47
CA ARG A 183 -14.19 -8.53 0.36
C ARG A 183 -13.66 -7.18 -0.11
N MET A 184 -13.77 -6.93 -1.42
CA MET A 184 -13.36 -5.66 -2.02
C MET A 184 -14.19 -4.47 -1.48
N PRO A 185 -13.58 -3.28 -1.30
CA PRO A 185 -14.26 -2.05 -0.90
C PRO A 185 -15.47 -1.67 -1.76
N ARG A 186 -16.37 -0.91 -1.14
CA ARG A 186 -17.46 -0.20 -1.81
C ARG A 186 -17.27 1.29 -1.51
N TRP A 187 -16.85 2.06 -2.50
CA TRP A 187 -16.60 3.51 -2.40
C TRP A 187 -17.74 4.35 -3.01
#